data_AF-A0A842ZXX1-F1
#
_entry.id   AF-A0A842ZXX1-F1
#
_cell.length_a   1.000
_cell.length_b   1.000
_cell.length_c   1.000
_cell.angle_alpha   90.00
_cell.angle_beta   90.00
_cell.angle_gamma   90.00
#
_symmetry.space_group_name_H-M   'P 1'
#
loop_
_entity.id
_entity.type
_entity.pdbx_description
1 polymer ?
#
loop_
_entity_poly.entity_id
_entity_poly.type
_entity_poly.pdbx_seq_one_letter_code
_entity_poly.pdbx_strand_id
1 'polypeptide(L)'
;MKKQWMTGIIIGVLLFMGASTMVYAKGPLYGNQDISIQATSENTAVKTDTTLPLSTDTPQVKFRGIWRYEGSNETCGYLGGVLVKRERVVVLKGLWNTTDNMTKGNIVGILKRGYFNGKIITQNQTKYRIVGLYRYDAENNLLHLRWMTAQQTGWAHCRILVN
;
A
#
# COMPACT_ATOMS: atom_id res chain seq x y z
N MET A 1 -32.08 38.72 -47.34
CA MET A 1 -31.15 37.87 -46.56
C MET A 1 -30.44 38.72 -45.52
N LYS A 2 -30.24 38.19 -44.30
CA LYS A 2 -30.00 38.93 -43.05
C LYS A 2 -28.59 39.53 -42.92
N LYS A 3 -28.56 40.65 -42.18
CA LYS A 3 -27.45 41.49 -41.73
C LYS A 3 -26.24 40.71 -41.18
N GLN A 4 -25.03 41.10 -41.61
CA GLN A 4 -23.77 40.79 -40.95
C GLN A 4 -23.54 41.77 -39.79
N TRP A 5 -23.19 41.25 -38.62
CA TRP A 5 -22.64 42.00 -37.49
C TRP A 5 -21.22 41.51 -37.26
N MET A 6 -20.28 42.46 -37.19
CA MET A 6 -18.94 42.22 -36.66
C MET A 6 -19.01 42.04 -35.14
N THR A 7 -18.23 41.11 -34.61
CA THR A 7 -17.60 41.24 -33.29
C THR A 7 -16.28 40.49 -33.31
N GLY A 8 -15.18 41.23 -33.17
CA GLY A 8 -13.86 40.67 -32.94
C GLY A 8 -13.70 40.22 -31.49
N ILE A 9 -12.94 39.14 -31.29
CA ILE A 9 -12.24 38.83 -30.04
C ILE A 9 -10.85 38.34 -30.42
N ILE A 10 -9.85 39.13 -30.03
CA ILE A 10 -8.44 38.76 -29.99
C ILE A 10 -8.23 37.98 -28.69
N ILE A 11 -7.81 36.72 -28.78
CA ILE A 11 -7.12 36.04 -27.67
C ILE A 11 -5.88 35.38 -28.26
N GLY A 12 -4.73 36.01 -28.00
CA GLY A 12 -3.43 35.42 -28.21
C GLY A 12 -3.24 34.27 -27.23
N VAL A 13 -3.05 33.06 -27.75
CA VAL A 13 -2.55 31.94 -26.95
C VAL A 13 -1.04 31.93 -27.11
N LEU A 14 -0.36 32.25 -26.00
CA LEU A 14 1.08 32.11 -25.84
C LEU A 14 1.52 30.69 -26.20
N LEU A 15 2.48 30.60 -27.11
CA LEU A 15 3.37 29.46 -27.25
C LEU A 15 4.24 29.36 -26.00
N PHE A 16 3.88 28.50 -25.05
CA PHE A 16 4.88 27.97 -24.12
C PHE A 16 5.71 26.92 -24.87
N MET A 17 6.83 27.37 -25.44
CA MET A 17 7.98 26.51 -25.70
C MET A 17 8.55 26.08 -24.35
N GLY A 18 7.93 25.06 -23.74
CA GLY A 18 8.56 24.29 -22.68
C GLY A 18 9.56 23.34 -23.30
N ALA A 19 10.83 23.70 -23.28
CA ALA A 19 11.92 22.77 -23.56
C ALA A 19 11.86 21.65 -22.51
N SER A 20 11.23 20.53 -22.85
CA SER A 20 11.38 19.29 -22.10
C SER A 20 12.80 18.80 -22.33
N THR A 21 13.74 19.20 -21.47
CA THR A 21 15.01 18.50 -21.37
C THR A 21 14.70 17.07 -20.96
N MET A 22 14.86 16.14 -21.90
CA MET A 22 14.95 14.72 -21.58
C MET A 22 16.11 14.54 -20.61
N VAL A 23 15.82 14.35 -19.32
CA VAL A 23 16.82 13.81 -18.40
C VAL A 23 16.96 12.33 -18.75
N TYR A 24 17.96 12.05 -19.59
CA TYR A 24 18.47 10.72 -19.83
C TYR A 24 18.95 10.17 -18.48
N ALA A 25 18.17 9.28 -17.87
CA ALA A 25 18.62 8.54 -16.70
C ALA A 25 19.77 7.62 -17.13
N LYS A 26 20.99 8.13 -16.93
CA LYS A 26 22.25 7.39 -17.00
C LYS A 26 22.16 6.21 -16.01
N GLY A 27 22.47 5.00 -16.49
CA GLY A 27 22.36 3.75 -15.71
C GLY A 27 23.11 3.81 -14.35
N PRO A 28 22.82 2.88 -13.43
CA PRO A 28 23.39 2.93 -12.09
C PRO A 28 24.91 2.71 -12.15
N LEU A 29 25.66 3.75 -11.78
CA LEU A 29 27.07 3.64 -11.43
C LEU A 29 27.16 3.00 -10.04
N TYR A 30 27.52 1.72 -10.01
CA TYR A 30 28.06 1.09 -8.80
C TYR A 30 29.35 1.83 -8.43
N GLY A 31 29.32 2.56 -7.33
CA GLY A 31 30.46 3.25 -6.76
C GLY A 31 30.32 3.29 -5.25
N ASN A 32 31.18 2.52 -4.57
CA ASN A 32 31.35 2.54 -3.12
C ASN A 32 31.52 3.98 -2.64
N GLN A 33 30.56 4.45 -1.86
CA GLN A 33 30.75 5.55 -0.92
C GLN A 33 30.31 5.02 0.44
N ASP A 34 31.30 4.78 1.30
CA ASP A 34 31.08 4.59 2.72
C ASP A 34 30.45 5.86 3.29
N ILE A 35 29.12 5.90 3.33
CA ILE A 35 28.39 6.91 4.08
C ILE A 35 28.17 6.33 5.47
N SER A 36 29.03 6.71 6.41
CA SER A 36 28.76 6.52 7.84
C SER A 36 27.61 7.44 8.24
N ILE A 37 26.38 6.99 8.06
CA ILE A 37 25.22 7.65 8.64
C ILE A 37 25.26 7.36 10.13
N GLN A 38 25.81 8.28 10.92
CA GLN A 38 25.48 8.35 12.35
C GLN A 38 24.03 8.78 12.47
N ALA A 39 23.12 7.81 12.33
CA ALA A 39 21.76 7.95 12.79
C ALA A 39 21.82 8.00 14.31
N THR A 40 21.77 9.21 14.87
CA THR A 40 21.27 9.37 16.24
C THR A 40 19.77 9.14 16.17
N SER A 41 19.37 7.87 16.09
CA SER A 41 18.06 7.49 16.58
C SER A 41 18.28 6.92 17.97
N GLU A 42 17.55 7.46 18.94
CA GLU A 42 17.26 6.76 20.17
C GLU A 42 16.48 5.48 19.80
N ASN A 43 17.20 4.48 19.29
CA ASN A 43 16.69 3.14 19.04
C ASN A 43 16.53 2.49 20.40
N THR A 44 15.48 2.87 21.11
CA THR A 44 14.79 1.86 21.91
C THR A 44 14.37 0.83 20.88
N ALA A 45 15.08 -0.30 20.82
CA ALA A 45 14.70 -1.42 19.98
C ALA A 45 13.32 -1.89 20.44
N VAL A 46 12.26 -1.27 19.91
CA VAL A 46 10.90 -1.71 20.12
C VAL A 46 10.87 -3.12 19.56
N LYS A 47 10.83 -4.10 20.47
CA LYS A 47 10.78 -5.52 20.15
C LYS A 47 9.70 -5.70 19.10
N THR A 48 10.10 -5.98 17.86
CA THR A 48 9.17 -6.13 16.74
C THR A 48 8.33 -7.38 17.00
N ASP A 49 7.16 -7.20 17.61
CA ASP A 49 6.25 -8.31 17.83
C ASP A 49 5.59 -8.68 16.49
N THR A 50 5.83 -9.91 16.05
CA THR A 50 5.17 -10.49 14.87
C THR A 50 4.13 -11.53 15.27
N THR A 51 3.93 -11.70 16.57
CA THR A 51 3.00 -12.65 17.19
C THR A 51 1.61 -12.04 17.15
N LEU A 52 0.83 -12.49 16.18
CA LEU A 52 -0.58 -12.12 16.10
C LEU A 52 -1.35 -12.70 17.31
N PRO A 53 -2.45 -12.07 17.74
CA PRO A 53 -3.27 -12.52 18.87
C PRO A 53 -4.12 -13.75 18.49
N LEU A 54 -3.44 -14.84 18.16
CA LEU A 54 -4.02 -16.07 17.62
C LEU A 54 -3.44 -17.28 18.37
N SER A 55 -4.31 -18.02 19.05
CA SER A 55 -3.97 -19.22 19.80
C SER A 55 -4.69 -20.44 19.23
N THR A 56 -4.56 -21.60 19.88
CA THR A 56 -5.39 -22.77 19.57
C THR A 56 -6.86 -22.49 19.93
N ASP A 57 -7.09 -21.74 21.01
CA ASP A 57 -8.44 -21.40 21.51
C ASP A 57 -9.07 -20.24 20.75
N THR A 58 -8.25 -19.36 20.17
CA THR A 58 -8.68 -18.26 19.30
C THR A 58 -8.02 -18.42 17.94
N PRO A 59 -8.48 -19.37 17.11
CA PRO A 59 -7.84 -19.68 15.83
C PRO A 59 -8.16 -18.65 14.76
N GLN A 60 -9.08 -17.71 15.02
CA GLN A 60 -9.53 -16.73 14.05
C GLN A 60 -9.84 -15.38 14.71
N VAL A 61 -9.36 -14.30 14.09
CA VAL A 61 -9.71 -12.92 14.47
C VAL A 61 -10.11 -12.11 13.25
N LYS A 62 -11.02 -11.14 13.43
CA LYS A 62 -11.42 -10.21 12.37
C LYS A 62 -10.46 -9.02 12.33
N PHE A 63 -10.38 -8.33 11.21
CA PHE A 63 -9.65 -7.07 11.10
C PHE A 63 -10.31 -6.11 10.12
N ARG A 64 -10.06 -4.81 10.30
CA ARG A 64 -10.45 -3.75 9.36
C ARG A 64 -9.43 -2.63 9.38
N GLY A 65 -9.25 -1.96 8.25
CA GLY A 65 -8.19 -0.98 8.09
C GLY A 65 -8.28 -0.17 6.82
N ILE A 66 -7.26 0.65 6.64
CA ILE A 66 -7.04 1.47 5.45
C ILE A 66 -5.75 1.04 4.77
N TRP A 67 -5.65 1.30 3.47
CA TRP A 67 -4.43 1.11 2.71
C TRP A 67 -4.10 2.36 1.87
N ARG A 68 -2.81 2.55 1.60
CA ARG A 68 -2.28 3.67 0.82
C ARG A 68 -1.10 3.24 -0.05
N TYR A 69 -0.90 3.98 -1.14
CA TYR A 69 0.36 3.95 -1.89
C TYR A 69 1.47 4.67 -1.14
N GLU A 70 2.71 4.25 -1.35
CA GLU A 70 3.89 4.98 -0.87
C GLU A 70 3.90 6.40 -1.46
N GLY A 71 4.18 7.41 -0.64
CA GLY A 71 4.15 8.82 -1.06
C GLY A 71 2.75 9.44 -1.18
N SER A 72 1.67 8.68 -0.95
CA SER A 72 0.30 9.24 -0.90
C SER A 72 -0.01 9.82 0.48
N ASN A 73 -0.49 11.06 0.51
CA ASN A 73 -0.99 11.71 1.72
C ASN A 73 -2.43 11.28 2.06
N GLU A 74 -3.16 10.75 1.08
CA GLU A 74 -4.58 10.39 1.20
C GLU A 74 -4.80 8.89 1.27
N THR A 75 -5.88 8.50 1.96
CA THR A 75 -6.35 7.12 2.01
C THR A 75 -6.77 6.66 0.62
N CYS A 76 -6.11 5.62 0.11
CA CYS A 76 -6.42 5.05 -1.21
C CYS A 76 -7.61 4.08 -1.15
N GLY A 77 -7.86 3.48 0.01
CA GLY A 77 -9.09 2.75 0.26
C GLY A 77 -9.07 1.92 1.55
N TYR A 78 -9.95 0.93 1.61
CA TYR A 78 -10.19 0.12 2.80
C TYR A 78 -9.84 -1.35 2.57
N LEU A 79 -9.52 -2.03 3.67
CA LEU A 79 -9.14 -3.42 3.71
C LEU A 79 -9.75 -4.07 4.96
N GLY A 80 -10.36 -5.24 4.82
CA GLY A 80 -10.90 -5.96 5.97
C GLY A 80 -11.08 -7.45 5.71
N GLY A 81 -11.20 -8.24 6.78
CA GLY A 81 -11.34 -9.67 6.65
C GLY A 81 -11.07 -10.43 7.94
N VAL A 82 -10.52 -11.63 7.77
CA VAL A 82 -10.19 -12.56 8.85
C VAL A 82 -8.76 -13.05 8.73
N LEU A 83 -8.10 -13.17 9.88
CA LEU A 83 -6.84 -13.86 10.06
C LEU A 83 -7.14 -15.21 10.70
N VAL A 84 -6.62 -16.29 10.12
CA VAL A 84 -6.87 -17.66 10.57
C VAL A 84 -5.54 -18.36 10.85
N LYS A 85 -5.32 -18.81 12.08
CA LYS A 85 -4.17 -19.63 12.45
C LYS A 85 -4.25 -21.00 11.80
N ARG A 86 -3.16 -21.43 11.17
CA ARG A 86 -2.97 -22.74 10.56
C ARG A 86 -1.58 -23.24 10.89
N GLU A 87 -1.49 -24.20 11.82
CA GLU A 87 -0.21 -24.76 12.28
C GLU A 87 0.84 -23.67 12.58
N ARG A 88 1.82 -23.51 11.68
CA ARG A 88 2.98 -22.61 11.80
C ARG A 88 2.82 -21.29 11.04
N VAL A 89 1.64 -21.01 10.50
CA VAL A 89 1.36 -19.80 9.70
C VAL A 89 0.01 -19.19 10.05
N VAL A 90 -0.20 -17.95 9.62
CA VAL A 90 -1.51 -17.29 9.68
C VAL A 90 -1.96 -17.00 8.26
N VAL A 91 -3.19 -17.37 7.92
CA VAL A 91 -3.80 -17.11 6.62
C VAL A 91 -4.66 -15.86 6.72
N LEU A 92 -4.38 -14.88 5.87
CA LEU A 92 -5.24 -13.71 5.66
C LEU A 92 -6.24 -14.03 4.56
N LYS A 93 -7.52 -13.79 4.84
CA LYS A 93 -8.60 -13.80 3.85
C LYS A 93 -9.38 -12.51 4.02
N GLY A 94 -9.41 -11.67 3.00
CA GLY A 94 -10.05 -10.38 3.09
C GLY A 94 -10.57 -9.84 1.77
N LEU A 95 -11.22 -8.69 1.89
CA LEU A 95 -11.70 -7.84 0.82
C LEU A 95 -11.00 -6.50 0.91
N TRP A 96 -10.75 -5.91 -0.25
CA TRP A 96 -10.22 -4.55 -0.35
C TRP A 96 -11.03 -3.77 -1.39
N ASN A 97 -11.04 -2.44 -1.25
CA ASN A 97 -11.59 -1.53 -2.22
C ASN A 97 -10.83 -0.20 -2.23
N THR A 98 -11.01 0.59 -3.29
CA THR A 98 -10.62 2.00 -3.34
C THR A 98 -11.66 2.86 -2.61
N THR A 99 -11.28 4.09 -2.21
CA THR A 99 -12.15 5.01 -1.47
C THR A 99 -13.44 5.36 -2.23
N ASP A 100 -13.37 5.48 -3.55
CA ASP A 100 -14.51 5.67 -4.46
C ASP A 100 -15.29 4.37 -4.75
N ASN A 101 -14.82 3.24 -4.21
CA ASN A 101 -15.38 1.90 -4.40
C ASN A 101 -15.44 1.42 -5.87
N MET A 102 -14.76 2.11 -6.79
CA MET A 102 -14.72 1.76 -8.21
C MET A 102 -13.89 0.51 -8.46
N THR A 103 -12.84 0.29 -7.67
CA THR A 103 -12.03 -0.90 -7.72
C THR A 103 -12.15 -1.66 -6.41
N LYS A 104 -12.43 -2.96 -6.49
CA LYS A 104 -12.45 -3.84 -5.32
C LYS A 104 -12.06 -5.26 -5.67
N GLY A 105 -11.86 -6.08 -4.66
CA GLY A 105 -11.55 -7.48 -4.85
C GLY A 105 -11.27 -8.22 -3.56
N ASN A 106 -10.75 -9.43 -3.72
CA ASN A 106 -10.29 -10.27 -2.64
C ASN A 106 -8.78 -10.12 -2.46
N ILE A 107 -8.32 -10.30 -1.24
CA ILE A 107 -6.91 -10.50 -0.91
C ILE A 107 -6.78 -11.76 -0.09
N VAL A 108 -5.85 -12.62 -0.47
CA VAL A 108 -5.54 -13.85 0.25
C VAL A 108 -4.04 -14.00 0.34
N GLY A 109 -3.53 -14.37 1.50
CA GLY A 109 -2.10 -14.61 1.67
C GLY A 109 -1.76 -15.27 2.99
N ILE A 110 -0.46 -15.48 3.18
CA ILE A 110 0.11 -16.11 4.35
C ILE A 110 1.00 -15.08 5.06
N LEU A 111 0.80 -14.92 6.36
CA LEU A 111 1.69 -14.23 7.28
C LEU A 111 2.55 -15.26 8.00
N LYS A 112 3.87 -15.08 7.95
CA LYS A 112 4.83 -15.94 8.63
C LYS A 112 6.11 -15.15 8.95
N ARG A 113 6.50 -15.11 10.23
CA ARG A 113 7.78 -14.54 10.69
C ARG A 113 8.02 -13.11 10.18
N GLY A 114 7.02 -12.24 10.26
CA GLY A 114 7.11 -10.86 9.78
C GLY A 114 6.97 -10.67 8.27
N TYR A 115 6.83 -11.74 7.49
CA TYR A 115 6.60 -11.66 6.04
C TYR A 115 5.14 -11.92 5.69
N PHE A 116 4.67 -11.22 4.67
CA PHE A 116 3.41 -11.46 3.98
C PHE A 116 3.69 -11.91 2.54
N ASN A 117 3.06 -13.00 2.12
CA ASN A 117 3.08 -13.47 0.74
C ASN A 117 1.66 -13.84 0.31
N GLY A 118 1.13 -13.16 -0.70
CA GLY A 118 -0.26 -13.31 -1.10
C GLY A 118 -0.54 -12.92 -2.54
N LYS A 119 -1.83 -12.80 -2.82
CA LYS A 119 -2.38 -12.36 -4.09
C LYS A 119 -3.60 -11.49 -3.90
N ILE A 120 -3.73 -10.51 -4.77
CA ILE A 120 -4.93 -9.70 -4.98
C ILE A 120 -5.70 -10.32 -6.14
N ILE A 121 -7.00 -10.50 -5.97
CA ILE A 121 -7.93 -10.99 -6.99
C ILE A 121 -8.96 -9.89 -7.22
N THR A 122 -8.90 -9.21 -8.35
CA THR A 122 -9.82 -8.13 -8.73
C THR A 122 -11.19 -8.69 -9.14
N GLN A 123 -12.21 -7.82 -9.24
CA GLN A 123 -13.56 -8.23 -9.66
C GLN A 123 -13.59 -8.96 -11.01
N ASN A 124 -12.76 -8.54 -11.97
CA ASN A 124 -12.60 -9.20 -13.27
C ASN A 124 -11.74 -10.48 -13.21
N GLN A 125 -11.50 -11.04 -12.02
CA GLN A 125 -10.71 -12.26 -11.78
C GLN A 125 -9.23 -12.18 -12.14
N THR A 126 -8.70 -11.00 -12.49
CA THR A 126 -7.26 -10.81 -12.65
C THR A 126 -6.55 -10.99 -11.31
N LYS A 127 -5.38 -11.63 -11.35
CA LYS A 127 -4.61 -11.99 -10.16
C LYS A 127 -3.26 -11.31 -10.17
N TYR A 128 -2.94 -10.59 -9.11
CA TYR A 128 -1.65 -9.93 -8.91
C TYR A 128 -0.96 -10.52 -7.69
N ARG A 129 0.33 -10.79 -7.80
CA ARG A 129 1.14 -11.15 -6.63
C ARG A 129 1.36 -9.90 -5.78
N ILE A 130 1.23 -10.07 -4.46
CA ILE A 130 1.55 -9.05 -3.47
C ILE A 130 2.43 -9.69 -2.39
N VAL A 131 3.52 -9.02 -2.05
CA VAL A 131 4.42 -9.43 -0.97
C VAL A 131 4.60 -8.26 -0.01
N GLY A 132 5.07 -8.52 1.19
CA GLY A 132 5.23 -7.46 2.17
C GLY A 132 5.89 -7.89 3.46
N LEU A 133 6.08 -6.91 4.33
CA LEU A 133 6.49 -7.07 5.71
C LEU A 133 5.35 -6.64 6.62
N TYR A 134 5.12 -7.37 7.69
CA TYR A 134 4.12 -7.02 8.69
C TYR A 134 4.73 -6.94 10.09
N ARG A 135 4.09 -6.12 10.92
CA ARG A 135 4.33 -6.02 12.37
C ARG A 135 2.98 -5.95 13.07
N TYR A 136 2.88 -6.58 14.22
CA TYR A 136 1.75 -6.43 15.10
C TYR A 136 2.13 -5.54 16.28
N ASP A 137 1.34 -4.50 16.50
CA ASP A 137 1.39 -3.66 17.70
C ASP A 137 0.32 -4.18 18.66
N ALA A 138 0.78 -4.87 19.70
CA ALA A 138 -0.08 -5.50 20.70
C ALA A 138 -0.80 -4.48 21.60
N GLU A 139 -0.19 -3.33 21.85
CA GLU A 139 -0.75 -2.29 22.73
C GLU A 139 -1.96 -1.62 22.06
N ASN A 140 -1.84 -1.34 20.76
CA ASN A 140 -2.89 -0.67 19.99
C ASN A 140 -3.78 -1.65 19.21
N ASN A 141 -3.47 -2.94 19.26
CA ASN A 141 -4.13 -3.99 18.50
C ASN A 141 -4.14 -3.70 16.99
N LEU A 142 -3.00 -3.22 16.48
CA LEU A 142 -2.81 -2.79 15.10
C LEU A 142 -1.86 -3.72 14.34
N LEU A 143 -2.35 -4.26 13.23
CA LEU A 143 -1.54 -4.91 12.21
C LEU A 143 -1.07 -3.85 11.20
N HIS A 144 0.23 -3.62 11.16
CA HIS A 144 0.89 -2.81 10.14
C HIS A 144 1.40 -3.73 9.04
N LEU A 145 1.14 -3.38 7.78
CA LEU A 145 1.63 -4.11 6.61
C LEU A 145 2.25 -3.12 5.65
N ARG A 146 3.54 -3.26 5.33
CA ARG A 146 4.14 -2.65 4.15
C ARG A 146 4.07 -3.66 3.02
N TRP A 147 3.57 -3.27 1.86
CA TRP A 147 3.31 -4.17 0.76
C TRP A 147 3.91 -3.65 -0.55
N MET A 148 4.12 -4.57 -1.48
CA MET A 148 4.55 -4.29 -2.83
C MET A 148 3.94 -5.28 -3.82
N THR A 149 3.60 -4.77 -5.00
CA THR A 149 3.38 -5.53 -6.24
C THR A 149 4.58 -5.30 -7.16
N ALA A 150 4.53 -5.82 -8.39
CA ALA A 150 5.57 -5.55 -9.39
C ALA A 150 5.67 -4.06 -9.78
N GLN A 151 4.59 -3.29 -9.61
CA GLN A 151 4.48 -1.92 -10.14
C GLN A 151 4.35 -0.87 -9.04
N GLN A 152 3.91 -1.26 -7.84
CA GLN A 152 3.48 -0.31 -6.82
C GLN A 152 3.90 -0.81 -5.43
N THR A 153 4.17 0.13 -4.54
CA THR A 153 4.42 -0.11 -3.13
C THR A 153 3.45 0.70 -2.28
N GLY A 154 3.31 0.31 -1.02
CA GLY A 154 2.51 1.07 -0.08
C GLY A 154 2.41 0.41 1.28
N TRP A 155 1.41 0.83 2.03
CA TRP A 155 1.17 0.34 3.39
C TRP A 155 -0.30 0.16 3.69
N ALA A 156 -0.59 -0.61 4.74
CA ALA A 156 -1.90 -0.78 5.32
C ALA A 156 -1.81 -0.78 6.85
N HIS A 157 -2.82 -0.19 7.48
CA HIS A 157 -2.99 -0.17 8.92
C HIS A 157 -4.35 -0.75 9.27
N CYS A 158 -4.34 -1.89 9.95
CA CYS A 158 -5.52 -2.69 10.23
C CYS A 158 -5.68 -2.87 11.73
N ARG A 159 -6.81 -2.45 12.28
CA ARG A 159 -7.20 -2.82 13.64
C ARG A 159 -7.68 -4.26 13.65
N ILE A 160 -7.10 -5.08 14.51
CA ILE A 160 -7.67 -6.40 14.82
C ILE A 160 -8.87 -6.19 15.74
N LEU A 161 -9.96 -6.89 15.43
CA LEU A 161 -11.20 -6.84 16.18
C LEU A 161 -11.22 -8.13 17.01
N VAL A 162 -10.84 -7.99 18.28
CA VAL A 162 -10.97 -9.08 19.25
C VAL A 162 -12.43 -9.10 19.66
N ASN A 163 -13.07 -10.26 19.46
CA ASN A 163 -14.42 -10.54 19.94
C ASN A 163 -14.33 -11.13 21.35
#